data_AF-G1NGE1-F1
#
_entry.id   AF-G1NGE1-F1
#
_cell.length_a   1.000
_cell.length_b   1.000
_cell.length_c   1.000
_cell.angle_alpha   90.00
_cell.angle_beta   90.00
_cell.angle_gamma   90.00
#
_symmetry.space_group_name_H-M   'P 1'
#
loop_
_entity.id
_entity.type
_entity.pdbx_description
1 polymer ?
#
loop_
_entity_poly.entity_id
_entity_poly.type
_entity_poly.pdbx_seq_one_letter_code
_entity_poly.pdbx_strand_id
1 'polypeptide(L)'
;MPAQLGREGVAQERRRRSPGLLLAVLSAAAFIWILAAWRNGILQAASAELLFLGNSPVWRKGKELELNVKSTQLSARRNLILQSVLDIFHENGIHRLKGEEILQLTQHAMEKIMENGIWRPNWALKTMGATVDAERTSESYGGKSWKNHCLPPLLSTAKPPETLLQPDISPGNCWAFPRSQGHVVIRLPEEIQLTALTIWHISRAVSPSGEVSSAPREFAVSGVDEAGGETLLGLFIYDVDGEIAQTFHLQEEPRKAFGHVKLEVWSNWGNAEHTCVYRVEIHGNSQKTAEI
;
A
#
# COMPACT_ATOMS: atom_id res chain seq x y z
N MET A 1 9.91 -43.31 101.89
CA MET A 1 8.61 -42.87 102.46
C MET A 1 8.76 -41.45 102.95
N PRO A 2 7.74 -40.57 102.85
CA PRO A 2 6.49 -40.62 102.08
C PRO A 2 6.53 -39.52 100.98
N ALA A 3 5.51 -39.07 100.25
CA ALA A 3 4.09 -39.35 100.12
C ALA A 3 3.67 -38.80 98.73
N GLN A 4 2.51 -39.23 98.28
CA GLN A 4 1.94 -39.02 96.96
C GLN A 4 1.30 -37.63 96.72
N LEU A 5 0.95 -37.42 95.44
CA LEU A 5 -0.40 -37.12 94.92
C LEU A 5 -0.60 -35.72 94.30
N GLY A 6 -1.18 -35.68 93.09
CA GLY A 6 -2.04 -34.56 92.67
C GLY A 6 -1.96 -34.07 91.23
N ARG A 7 -2.82 -34.65 90.37
CA ARG A 7 -3.74 -34.02 89.39
C ARG A 7 -3.29 -32.99 88.33
N GLU A 8 -3.63 -33.37 87.09
CA GLU A 8 -4.40 -32.63 86.06
C GLU A 8 -3.92 -31.28 85.53
N GLY A 9 -3.68 -31.26 84.21
CA GLY A 9 -4.33 -30.29 83.33
C GLY A 9 -3.45 -29.36 82.50
N VAL A 10 -3.79 -29.32 81.21
CA VAL A 10 -3.58 -28.25 80.22
C VAL A 10 -2.38 -28.41 79.27
N ALA A 11 -2.76 -28.39 77.99
CA ALA A 11 -1.97 -28.61 76.80
C ALA A 11 -1.00 -27.48 76.49
N GLN A 12 0.16 -27.84 75.91
CA GLN A 12 0.86 -26.95 74.99
C GLN A 12 1.62 -27.75 73.93
N GLU A 13 1.17 -27.57 72.68
CA GLU A 13 1.68 -28.09 71.42
C GLU A 13 3.21 -27.89 71.27
N ARG A 14 3.98 -28.98 71.26
CA ARG A 14 5.41 -28.98 70.90
C ARG A 14 5.57 -29.28 69.41
N ARG A 15 5.94 -28.27 68.61
CA ARG A 15 6.49 -28.46 67.26
C ARG A 15 7.70 -29.39 67.31
N ARG A 16 7.57 -30.61 66.76
CA ARG A 16 8.71 -31.46 66.39
C ARG A 16 9.27 -31.01 65.06
N ARG A 17 10.59 -30.78 65.04
CA ARG A 17 11.42 -30.78 63.83
C ARG A 17 11.47 -32.20 63.25
N SER A 18 11.35 -32.31 61.93
CA SER A 18 11.94 -33.40 61.15
C SER A 18 12.70 -32.81 59.95
N PRO A 19 13.87 -33.36 59.59
CA PRO A 19 14.77 -32.84 58.58
C PRO A 19 14.49 -33.47 57.21
N GLY A 20 14.67 -32.69 56.14
CA GLY A 20 14.53 -33.15 54.77
C GLY A 20 15.01 -32.10 53.78
N LEU A 21 16.30 -31.75 53.89
CA LEU A 21 16.99 -30.88 52.96
C LEU A 21 17.44 -31.72 51.77
N LEU A 22 16.79 -31.59 50.61
CA LEU A 22 17.38 -31.99 49.33
C LEU A 22 16.68 -31.26 48.18
N LEU A 23 17.53 -30.65 47.35
CA LEU A 23 17.33 -30.02 46.03
C LEU A 23 17.10 -28.50 45.93
N ALA A 24 18.16 -27.90 45.37
CA ALA A 24 18.17 -26.83 44.37
C ALA A 24 18.14 -25.38 44.86
N VAL A 25 19.29 -24.93 45.39
CA VAL A 25 19.75 -23.55 45.21
C VAL A 25 20.18 -23.40 43.74
N LEU A 26 19.25 -22.97 42.86
CA LEU A 26 19.63 -22.40 41.57
C LEU A 26 19.99 -20.94 41.81
N SER A 27 21.29 -20.62 41.63
CA SER A 27 21.80 -19.28 41.88
C SER A 27 21.12 -18.25 40.98
N ALA A 28 20.93 -17.03 41.49
CA ALA A 28 20.39 -15.90 40.73
C ALA A 28 21.14 -15.63 39.41
N ALA A 29 22.39 -16.08 39.28
CA ALA A 29 23.16 -16.00 38.04
C ALA A 29 22.54 -16.85 36.90
N ALA A 30 21.94 -18.00 37.22
CA ALA A 30 21.24 -18.82 36.22
C ALA A 30 19.97 -18.14 35.71
N PHE A 31 19.26 -17.41 36.56
CA PHE A 31 18.06 -16.66 36.15
C PHE A 31 18.41 -15.44 35.27
N ILE A 32 19.52 -14.76 35.56
CA ILE A 32 20.02 -13.66 34.72
C ILE A 32 20.53 -14.19 33.37
N TRP A 33 21.20 -15.34 33.34
CA TRP A 33 21.60 -16.00 32.09
C TRP A 33 20.40 -16.51 31.29
N ILE A 34 19.36 -17.05 31.93
CA ILE A 34 18.13 -17.47 31.25
C ILE A 34 17.38 -16.25 30.71
N LEU A 35 17.26 -15.15 31.46
CA LEU A 35 16.65 -13.91 30.96
C LEU A 35 17.48 -13.23 29.87
N ALA A 36 18.81 -13.29 29.93
CA ALA A 36 19.70 -12.78 28.89
C ALA A 36 19.70 -13.68 27.64
N ALA A 37 19.64 -15.00 27.79
CA ALA A 37 19.50 -15.96 26.71
C ALA A 37 18.10 -15.93 26.09
N TRP A 38 17.06 -15.64 26.87
CA TRP A 38 15.70 -15.42 26.38
C TRP A 38 15.56 -14.07 25.69
N ARG A 39 16.22 -13.01 26.20
CA ARG A 39 16.30 -11.70 25.53
C ARG A 39 17.12 -11.75 24.24
N ASN A 40 18.24 -12.49 24.22
CA ASN A 40 19.02 -12.73 23.01
C ASN A 40 18.32 -13.69 22.03
N GLY A 41 17.54 -14.65 22.53
CA GLY A 41 16.71 -15.54 21.72
C GLY A 41 15.50 -14.83 21.12
N ILE A 42 14.91 -13.85 21.81
CA ILE A 42 13.86 -12.97 21.27
C ILE A 42 14.47 -11.95 20.30
N LEU A 43 15.69 -11.46 20.52
CA LEU A 43 16.37 -10.60 19.54
C LEU A 43 16.81 -11.37 18.29
N GLN A 44 17.24 -12.64 18.42
CA GLN A 44 17.53 -13.51 17.27
C GLN A 44 16.25 -13.97 16.56
N ALA A 45 15.17 -14.29 17.28
CA ALA A 45 13.88 -14.62 16.68
C ALA A 45 13.21 -13.41 16.01
N ALA A 46 13.31 -12.21 16.61
CA ALA A 46 12.85 -10.97 16.00
C ALA A 46 13.69 -10.58 14.77
N SER A 47 15.00 -10.86 14.79
CA SER A 47 15.86 -10.65 13.61
C SER A 47 15.60 -11.68 12.50
N ALA A 48 15.18 -12.90 12.84
CA ALA A 48 14.82 -13.96 11.88
C ALA A 48 13.40 -13.78 11.30
N GLU A 49 12.45 -13.24 12.07
CA GLU A 49 11.13 -12.82 11.56
C GLU A 49 11.23 -11.58 10.64
N LEU A 50 12.28 -10.76 10.78
CA LEU A 50 12.52 -9.60 9.93
C LEU A 50 13.17 -9.91 8.56
N LEU A 51 13.68 -11.13 8.36
CA LEU A 51 14.25 -11.61 7.09
C LEU A 51 13.21 -12.15 6.09
N PHE A 52 11.91 -12.06 6.39
CA PHE A 52 10.84 -12.69 5.61
C PHE A 52 9.93 -11.74 4.81
N LEU A 53 10.24 -10.46 4.65
CA LEU A 53 9.35 -9.56 3.88
C LEU A 53 9.46 -9.74 2.36
N GLY A 54 10.63 -10.14 1.84
CA GLY A 54 10.77 -10.55 0.43
C GLY A 54 10.05 -11.86 0.07
N ASN A 55 9.58 -12.59 1.08
CA ASN A 55 8.88 -13.87 0.94
C ASN A 55 7.44 -13.87 1.50
N SER A 56 6.94 -12.72 1.96
CA SER A 56 5.61 -12.58 2.56
C SER A 56 4.55 -13.18 1.62
N PRO A 57 3.74 -14.16 2.09
CA PRO A 57 2.67 -14.74 1.28
C PRO A 57 1.70 -13.68 0.74
N VAL A 58 1.53 -12.57 1.47
CA VAL A 58 0.70 -11.42 1.06
C VAL A 58 1.34 -10.69 -0.12
N TRP A 59 2.65 -10.46 -0.09
CA TRP A 59 3.37 -9.83 -1.20
C TRP A 59 3.34 -10.70 -2.47
N ARG A 60 3.61 -12.01 -2.34
CA ARG A 60 3.52 -12.95 -3.46
C ARG A 60 2.12 -13.01 -4.05
N LYS A 61 1.09 -13.15 -3.20
CA LYS A 61 -0.31 -13.24 -3.63
C LYS A 61 -0.82 -11.92 -4.21
N GLY A 62 -0.41 -10.79 -3.65
CA GLY A 62 -0.72 -9.45 -4.17
C GLY A 62 -0.07 -9.21 -5.53
N LYS A 63 1.22 -9.53 -5.67
CA LYS A 63 1.97 -9.39 -6.93
C LYS A 63 1.50 -10.37 -8.00
N GLU A 64 1.17 -11.60 -7.64
CA GLU A 64 0.58 -12.59 -8.54
C GLU A 64 -0.79 -12.12 -9.05
N LEU A 65 -1.64 -11.59 -8.17
CA LEU A 65 -2.93 -11.03 -8.57
C LEU A 65 -2.76 -9.81 -9.51
N GLU A 66 -1.84 -8.90 -9.17
CA GLU A 66 -1.56 -7.72 -9.99
C GLU A 66 -1.03 -8.10 -11.38
N LEU A 67 -0.08 -9.04 -11.43
CA LEU A 67 0.47 -9.58 -12.67
C LEU A 67 -0.57 -10.37 -13.47
N ASN A 68 -1.44 -11.13 -12.82
CA ASN A 68 -2.49 -11.89 -13.51
C ASN A 68 -3.53 -10.95 -14.12
N VAL A 69 -3.96 -9.90 -13.40
CA VAL A 69 -4.91 -8.91 -13.94
C VAL A 69 -4.28 -8.13 -15.10
N LYS A 70 -3.05 -7.62 -14.92
CA LYS A 70 -2.32 -6.88 -15.96
C LYS A 70 -2.05 -7.75 -17.19
N SER A 71 -1.52 -8.97 -17.00
CA SER A 71 -1.23 -9.90 -18.10
C SER A 71 -2.49 -10.39 -18.81
N THR A 72 -3.61 -10.57 -18.11
CA THR A 72 -4.89 -10.95 -18.72
C THR A 72 -5.48 -9.80 -19.54
N GLN A 73 -5.48 -8.57 -19.02
CA GLN A 73 -5.96 -7.40 -19.77
C GLN A 73 -5.09 -7.11 -21.01
N LEU A 74 -3.77 -7.22 -20.87
CA LEU A 74 -2.83 -7.01 -21.96
C LEU A 74 -2.87 -8.13 -22.98
N SER A 75 -2.97 -9.40 -22.56
CA SER A 75 -3.10 -10.51 -23.50
C SER A 75 -4.44 -10.46 -24.25
N ALA A 76 -5.53 -10.07 -23.58
CA ALA A 76 -6.83 -9.85 -24.21
C ALA A 76 -6.79 -8.72 -25.25
N ARG A 77 -6.05 -7.64 -25.00
CA ARG A 77 -5.90 -6.51 -25.95
C ARG A 77 -4.79 -6.71 -26.98
N ARG A 78 -3.80 -7.56 -26.71
CA ARG A 78 -2.68 -7.83 -27.63
C ARG A 78 -3.17 -8.34 -28.97
N ASN A 79 -4.06 -9.32 -28.94
CA ASN A 79 -4.63 -9.87 -30.17
C ASN A 79 -5.44 -8.82 -30.93
N LEU A 80 -6.18 -7.95 -30.24
CA LEU A 80 -6.92 -6.86 -30.88
C LEU A 80 -5.99 -5.88 -31.60
N ILE A 81 -4.89 -5.47 -30.95
CA ILE A 81 -3.90 -4.57 -31.54
C ILE A 81 -3.23 -5.21 -32.75
N LEU A 82 -2.80 -6.47 -32.63
CA LEU A 82 -2.17 -7.20 -33.74
C LEU A 82 -3.14 -7.39 -34.92
N GLN A 83 -4.42 -7.65 -34.65
CA GLN A 83 -5.45 -7.73 -35.70
C GLN A 83 -5.67 -6.37 -36.38
N SER A 84 -5.79 -5.28 -35.62
CA SER A 84 -5.93 -3.94 -36.21
C SER A 84 -4.74 -3.57 -37.10
N VAL A 85 -3.52 -3.95 -36.73
CA VAL A 85 -2.32 -3.74 -37.57
C VAL A 85 -2.41 -4.55 -38.87
N LEU A 86 -2.90 -5.80 -38.81
CA LEU A 86 -3.12 -6.62 -39.99
C LEU A 86 -4.20 -6.04 -40.92
N ASP A 87 -5.29 -5.53 -40.36
CA ASP A 87 -6.36 -4.87 -41.11
C ASP A 87 -5.83 -3.65 -41.88
N ILE A 88 -5.02 -2.81 -41.22
CA ILE A 88 -4.36 -1.65 -41.84
C ILE A 88 -3.44 -2.09 -42.99
N PHE A 89 -2.71 -3.20 -42.85
CA PHE A 89 -1.87 -3.72 -43.93
C PHE A 89 -2.69 -4.14 -45.15
N HIS A 90 -3.83 -4.79 -44.92
CA HIS A 90 -4.74 -5.20 -45.99
C HIS A 90 -5.35 -3.98 -46.70
N GLU A 91 -5.82 -2.99 -45.95
CA GLU A 91 -6.41 -1.75 -46.48
C GLU A 91 -5.42 -0.93 -47.33
N ASN A 92 -4.14 -0.94 -46.96
CA ASN A 92 -3.10 -0.15 -47.63
C ASN A 92 -2.24 -0.96 -48.61
N GLY A 93 -2.59 -2.22 -48.89
CA GLY A 93 -1.88 -3.07 -49.85
C GLY A 93 -0.42 -3.32 -49.50
N ILE A 94 -0.08 -3.40 -48.20
CA ILE A 94 1.31 -3.62 -47.77
C ILE A 94 1.73 -5.07 -48.07
N HIS A 95 2.84 -5.24 -48.80
CA HIS A 95 3.39 -6.55 -49.14
C HIS A 95 3.66 -7.41 -47.90
N ARG A 96 3.33 -8.70 -48.01
CA ARG A 96 3.39 -9.71 -46.93
C ARG A 96 4.70 -9.74 -46.13
N LEU A 97 5.86 -9.68 -46.80
CA LEU A 97 7.18 -9.68 -46.14
C LEU A 97 7.41 -8.44 -45.27
N LYS A 98 6.94 -7.27 -45.72
CA LYS A 98 7.03 -6.02 -44.96
C LYS A 98 6.00 -5.99 -43.82
N GLY A 99 4.84 -6.63 -44.01
CA GLY A 99 3.83 -6.79 -42.96
C GLY A 99 4.31 -7.69 -41.81
N GLU A 100 4.98 -8.81 -42.11
CA GLU A 100 5.52 -9.73 -41.09
C GLU A 100 6.60 -9.05 -40.22
N GLU A 101 7.49 -8.25 -40.81
CA GLU A 101 8.52 -7.49 -40.07
C GLU A 101 7.91 -6.43 -39.14
N ILE A 102 6.94 -5.65 -39.62
CA ILE A 102 6.26 -4.64 -38.79
C ILE A 102 5.47 -5.30 -37.65
N LEU A 103 4.87 -6.47 -37.90
CA LEU A 103 4.16 -7.23 -36.86
C LEU A 103 5.11 -7.67 -35.74
N GLN A 104 6.31 -8.17 -36.09
CA GLN A 104 7.33 -8.54 -35.12
C GLN A 104 7.82 -7.32 -34.32
N LEU A 105 8.09 -6.20 -34.98
CA LEU A 105 8.48 -4.96 -34.30
C LEU A 105 7.38 -4.45 -33.37
N THR A 106 6.12 -4.54 -33.79
CA THR A 106 4.96 -4.18 -32.97
C THR A 106 4.89 -5.06 -31.73
N GLN A 107 5.03 -6.38 -31.89
CA GLN A 107 5.02 -7.30 -30.76
C GLN A 107 6.17 -7.02 -29.78
N HIS A 108 7.36 -6.74 -30.30
CA HIS A 108 8.52 -6.40 -29.48
C HIS A 108 8.36 -5.05 -28.75
N ALA A 109 7.77 -4.05 -29.41
CA ALA A 109 7.45 -2.78 -28.78
C ALA A 109 6.44 -2.95 -27.63
N MET A 110 5.42 -3.81 -27.81
CA MET A 110 4.48 -4.15 -26.75
C MET A 110 5.17 -4.82 -25.56
N GLU A 111 6.11 -5.74 -25.80
CA GLU A 111 6.90 -6.39 -24.74
C GLU A 111 7.74 -5.37 -23.97
N LYS A 112 8.42 -4.45 -24.67
CA LYS A 112 9.16 -3.36 -24.02
C LYS A 112 8.29 -2.42 -23.20
N ILE A 113 7.08 -2.11 -23.66
CA ILE A 113 6.11 -1.30 -22.91
C ILE A 113 5.71 -2.03 -21.62
N MET A 114 5.50 -3.34 -21.70
CA MET A 114 5.23 -4.15 -20.52
C MET A 114 6.40 -4.06 -19.54
N GLU A 115 7.62 -4.37 -19.98
CA GLU A 115 8.88 -4.33 -19.19
C GLU A 115 9.06 -3.00 -18.43
N ASN A 116 8.86 -1.87 -19.10
CA ASN A 116 9.21 -0.57 -18.53
C ASN A 116 8.09 0.09 -17.69
N GLY A 117 6.83 -0.15 -18.02
CA GLY A 117 5.69 0.50 -17.37
C GLY A 117 4.98 -0.37 -16.32
N ILE A 118 4.91 -1.68 -16.55
CA ILE A 118 3.92 -2.56 -15.92
C ILE A 118 4.53 -3.46 -14.84
N TRP A 119 5.84 -3.78 -14.95
CA TRP A 119 6.56 -4.66 -14.01
C TRP A 119 7.10 -3.96 -12.74
N ARG A 120 7.01 -2.63 -12.66
CA ARG A 120 7.37 -1.93 -11.41
C ARG A 120 6.32 -2.23 -10.34
N PRO A 121 6.73 -2.64 -9.13
CA PRO A 121 5.78 -2.94 -8.06
C PRO A 121 4.97 -1.68 -7.70
N ASN A 122 3.66 -1.86 -7.50
CA ASN A 122 2.81 -0.83 -6.92
C ASN A 122 2.72 -1.03 -5.40
N TRP A 123 3.53 -0.30 -4.65
CA TRP A 123 3.54 -0.35 -3.18
C TRP A 123 2.29 0.27 -2.53
N ALA A 124 1.48 1.01 -3.28
CA ALA A 124 0.20 1.55 -2.84
C ALA A 124 -0.96 0.55 -3.03
N LEU A 125 -0.72 -0.65 -3.57
CA LEU A 125 -1.80 -1.59 -3.84
C LEU A 125 -2.40 -2.15 -2.53
N LYS A 126 -3.72 -2.03 -2.37
CA LYS A 126 -4.43 -2.51 -1.16
C LYS A 126 -4.18 -3.99 -0.87
N THR A 127 -4.15 -4.84 -1.90
CA THR A 127 -3.89 -6.28 -1.74
C THR A 127 -2.45 -6.61 -1.40
N MET A 128 -1.52 -5.66 -1.54
CA MET A 128 -0.14 -5.75 -1.05
C MET A 128 0.02 -5.25 0.40
N GLY A 129 -1.06 -4.78 1.03
CA GLY A 129 -1.06 -4.34 2.43
C GLY A 129 -1.02 -2.82 2.61
N ALA A 130 -1.08 -2.04 1.53
CA ALA A 130 -1.20 -0.59 1.63
C ALA A 130 -2.55 -0.17 2.22
N THR A 131 -2.56 0.88 3.04
CA THR A 131 -3.77 1.43 3.66
C THR A 131 -3.77 2.95 3.59
N VAL A 132 -4.91 3.58 3.85
CA VAL A 132 -5.01 5.03 4.00
C VAL A 132 -4.96 5.37 5.49
N ASP A 133 -4.18 6.39 5.83
CA ASP A 133 -4.23 7.03 7.14
C ASP A 133 -5.42 7.99 7.19
N ALA A 134 -6.54 7.51 7.71
CA ALA A 134 -7.82 8.23 7.71
C ALA A 134 -7.80 9.51 8.56
N GLU A 135 -6.94 9.60 9.57
CA GLU A 135 -6.85 10.78 10.44
C GLU A 135 -6.12 11.94 9.76
N ARG A 136 -5.17 11.62 8.88
CA ARG A 136 -4.37 12.58 8.11
C ARG A 136 -4.80 12.70 6.64
N THR A 137 -6.01 12.25 6.31
CA THR A 137 -6.57 12.31 4.95
C THR A 137 -7.80 13.20 4.93
N SER A 138 -7.98 13.95 3.85
CA SER A 138 -9.14 14.83 3.65
C SER A 138 -10.45 14.05 3.66
N GLU A 139 -11.53 14.70 4.12
CA GLU A 139 -12.85 14.08 4.12
C GLU A 139 -13.31 13.77 2.68
N SER A 140 -13.95 12.61 2.50
CA SER A 140 -14.64 12.30 1.24
C SER A 140 -15.79 13.28 0.99
N TYR A 141 -15.98 13.64 -0.27
CA TYR A 141 -17.11 14.44 -0.74
C TYR A 141 -18.44 13.84 -0.28
N GLY A 142 -19.42 14.62 0.19
CA GLY A 142 -20.68 14.05 0.69
C GLY A 142 -20.55 13.14 1.94
N GLY A 143 -19.43 13.24 2.68
CA GLY A 143 -19.23 12.59 3.97
C GLY A 143 -20.20 13.04 5.06
N LYS A 144 -20.05 12.47 6.27
CA LYS A 144 -21.02 12.43 7.41
C LYS A 144 -21.71 13.75 7.83
N SER A 145 -21.29 14.90 7.30
CA SER A 145 -21.85 16.23 7.56
C SER A 145 -23.05 16.59 6.66
N TRP A 146 -23.24 15.95 5.49
CA TRP A 146 -24.43 16.17 4.64
C TRP A 146 -25.58 15.22 5.01
N LYS A 147 -26.07 15.31 6.25
CA LYS A 147 -27.37 14.72 6.62
C LYS A 147 -28.48 15.78 6.49
N ASN A 148 -28.84 16.13 5.26
CA ASN A 148 -30.13 16.77 5.03
C ASN A 148 -31.20 15.67 5.00
N HIS A 149 -32.04 15.62 6.04
CA HIS A 149 -33.12 14.66 6.27
C HIS A 149 -34.29 14.73 5.26
N CYS A 150 -34.12 15.29 4.05
CA CYS A 150 -35.22 15.58 3.13
C CYS A 150 -35.04 15.07 1.69
N LEU A 151 -34.00 14.29 1.36
CA LEU A 151 -33.80 13.78 0.01
C LEU A 151 -33.69 12.24 -0.02
N PRO A 152 -34.34 11.56 -0.99
CA PRO A 152 -34.22 10.11 -1.12
C PRO A 152 -32.76 9.70 -1.42
N PRO A 153 -32.33 8.49 -0.99
CA PRO A 153 -30.94 8.00 -1.07
C PRO A 153 -30.54 7.58 -2.50
N LEU A 154 -30.85 8.40 -3.50
CA LEU A 154 -30.44 8.21 -4.89
C LEU A 154 -29.15 8.99 -5.23
N LEU A 155 -28.62 9.75 -4.27
CA LEU A 155 -27.36 10.47 -4.40
C LEU A 155 -26.21 9.51 -4.12
N SER A 156 -25.38 9.27 -5.13
CA SER A 156 -24.21 8.39 -5.07
C SER A 156 -23.39 8.67 -3.81
N THR A 157 -23.37 7.72 -2.87
CA THR A 157 -22.49 7.77 -1.70
C THR A 157 -21.06 7.86 -2.19
N ALA A 158 -20.32 8.88 -1.75
CA ALA A 158 -18.94 8.99 -2.16
C ALA A 158 -18.13 7.78 -1.69
N LYS A 159 -17.22 7.38 -2.57
CA LYS A 159 -16.30 6.29 -2.29
C LYS A 159 -15.29 6.74 -1.22
N PRO A 160 -14.85 5.82 -0.36
CA PRO A 160 -13.87 6.15 0.66
C PRO A 160 -12.47 6.27 0.02
N PRO A 161 -11.49 6.89 0.72
CA PRO A 161 -10.14 7.08 0.19
C PRO A 161 -9.47 5.78 -0.25
N GLU A 162 -9.76 4.63 0.38
CA GLU A 162 -9.16 3.34 0.02
C GLU A 162 -9.53 2.86 -1.39
N THR A 163 -10.48 3.51 -2.08
CA THR A 163 -10.79 3.23 -3.49
C THR A 163 -9.60 3.51 -4.40
N LEU A 164 -8.80 4.55 -4.15
CA LEU A 164 -7.64 4.88 -5.00
C LEU A 164 -6.50 3.86 -4.94
N LEU A 165 -6.51 2.96 -3.94
CA LEU A 165 -5.53 1.88 -3.77
C LEU A 165 -5.95 0.59 -4.51
N GLN A 166 -7.07 0.60 -5.21
CA GLN A 166 -7.65 -0.55 -5.91
C GLN A 166 -7.44 -0.47 -7.42
N PRO A 167 -7.46 -1.59 -8.15
CA PRO A 167 -7.17 -1.59 -9.57
C PRO A 167 -8.30 -1.08 -10.47
N ASP A 168 -9.54 -1.04 -9.97
CA ASP A 168 -10.73 -0.69 -10.76
C ASP A 168 -10.83 0.83 -11.00
N ILE A 169 -10.76 1.22 -12.27
CA ILE A 169 -10.87 2.60 -12.76
C ILE A 169 -12.19 2.87 -13.52
N SER A 170 -13.21 2.03 -13.32
CA SER A 170 -14.52 2.20 -13.98
C SER A 170 -15.15 3.54 -13.61
N PRO A 171 -15.88 4.21 -14.54
CA PRO A 171 -16.47 5.52 -14.26
C PRO A 171 -17.27 5.55 -12.96
N GLY A 172 -16.96 6.53 -12.10
CA GLY A 172 -17.57 6.69 -10.77
C GLY A 172 -16.93 5.86 -9.65
N ASN A 173 -15.94 5.00 -9.95
CA ASN A 173 -15.13 4.31 -8.96
C ASN A 173 -13.85 5.08 -8.63
N CYS A 174 -14.00 6.30 -8.13
CA CYS A 174 -12.90 7.17 -7.72
C CYS A 174 -13.14 7.73 -6.31
N TRP A 175 -12.06 8.04 -5.60
CA TRP A 175 -12.18 8.80 -4.35
C TRP A 175 -12.35 10.27 -4.69
N ALA A 176 -13.46 10.85 -4.23
CA ALA A 176 -13.78 12.26 -4.41
C ALA A 176 -13.59 13.03 -3.10
N PHE A 177 -13.01 14.23 -3.16
CA PHE A 177 -12.99 15.20 -2.06
C PHE A 177 -13.60 16.55 -2.50
N PRO A 178 -14.17 17.34 -1.58
CA PRO A 178 -14.83 18.60 -1.91
C PRO A 178 -13.89 19.62 -2.56
N ARG A 179 -14.42 20.35 -3.54
CA ARG A 179 -13.74 21.43 -4.28
C ARG A 179 -12.45 20.94 -4.97
N SER A 180 -11.44 21.81 -5.07
CA SER A 180 -10.22 21.60 -5.84
C SER A 180 -8.99 21.21 -5.01
N GLN A 181 -9.09 21.23 -3.68
CA GLN A 181 -7.96 21.01 -2.76
C GLN A 181 -8.26 19.90 -1.79
N GLY A 182 -7.29 19.00 -1.61
CA GLY A 182 -7.40 17.85 -0.72
C GLY A 182 -6.13 17.05 -0.72
N HIS A 183 -5.99 16.15 0.23
CA HIS A 183 -4.81 15.31 0.36
C HIS A 183 -5.16 13.93 0.90
N VAL A 184 -4.33 12.95 0.55
CA VAL A 184 -4.36 11.61 1.11
C VAL A 184 -2.99 11.23 1.62
N VAL A 185 -2.96 10.59 2.79
CA VAL A 185 -1.75 9.97 3.35
C VAL A 185 -1.88 8.46 3.22
N ILE A 186 -1.01 7.86 2.41
CA ILE A 186 -0.98 6.44 2.10
C ILE A 186 0.10 5.79 2.96
N ARG A 187 -0.28 4.79 3.76
CA ARG A 187 0.64 3.92 4.50
C ARG A 187 1.05 2.75 3.61
N LEU A 188 2.34 2.64 3.37
CA LEU A 188 2.95 1.55 2.60
C LEU A 188 3.13 0.31 3.49
N PRO A 189 3.20 -0.90 2.90
CA PRO A 189 3.44 -2.13 3.66
C PRO A 189 4.86 -2.22 4.24
N GLU A 190 5.81 -1.43 3.72
CA GLU A 190 7.16 -1.26 4.26
C GLU A 190 7.76 0.08 3.80
N GLU A 191 8.86 0.49 4.44
CA GLU A 191 9.60 1.68 4.02
C GLU A 191 10.36 1.44 2.72
N ILE A 192 10.21 2.35 1.75
CA ILE A 192 10.88 2.27 0.46
C ILE A 192 11.52 3.59 0.07
N GLN A 193 12.59 3.51 -0.72
CA GLN A 193 13.13 4.66 -1.45
C GLN A 193 12.24 4.96 -2.65
N LEU A 194 11.47 6.03 -2.55
CA LEU A 194 10.50 6.42 -3.57
C LEU A 194 11.21 6.87 -4.85
N THR A 195 10.73 6.39 -6.00
CA THR A 195 11.34 6.66 -7.31
C THR A 195 10.36 7.35 -8.26
N ALA A 196 9.09 7.00 -8.17
CA ALA A 196 8.04 7.57 -8.99
C ALA A 196 6.66 7.35 -8.36
N LEU A 197 5.70 8.16 -8.78
CA LEU A 197 4.28 8.01 -8.46
C LEU A 197 3.49 8.03 -9.77
N THR A 198 2.46 7.20 -9.89
CA THR A 198 1.55 7.19 -11.05
C THR A 198 0.14 7.58 -10.62
N ILE A 199 -0.45 8.57 -11.29
CA ILE A 199 -1.87 8.94 -11.11
C ILE A 199 -2.66 8.47 -12.32
N TRP A 200 -3.82 7.89 -12.05
CA TRP A 200 -4.79 7.48 -13.06
C TRP A 200 -6.06 8.33 -13.00
N HIS A 201 -6.61 8.63 -14.17
CA HIS A 201 -7.95 9.18 -14.33
C HIS A 201 -8.65 8.53 -15.55
N ILE A 202 -9.97 8.65 -15.65
CA ILE A 202 -10.69 8.20 -16.86
C ILE A 202 -10.47 9.15 -18.03
N SER A 203 -10.59 8.64 -19.27
CA SER A 203 -10.62 9.48 -20.47
C SER A 203 -12.01 10.06 -20.72
N ARG A 204 -12.08 11.14 -21.53
CA ARG A 204 -13.34 11.72 -22.01
C ARG A 204 -14.24 10.68 -22.72
N ALA A 205 -13.64 9.74 -23.44
CA ALA A 205 -14.34 8.70 -24.21
C ALA A 205 -15.15 7.73 -23.35
N VAL A 206 -14.78 7.51 -22.08
CA VAL A 206 -15.49 6.61 -21.16
C VAL A 206 -16.26 7.38 -20.07
N SER A 207 -16.14 8.71 -20.03
CA SER A 207 -16.89 9.55 -19.11
C SER A 207 -18.35 9.65 -19.57
N PRO A 208 -19.34 9.30 -18.73
CA PRO A 208 -20.76 9.42 -19.10
C PRO A 208 -21.18 10.85 -19.47
N SER A 209 -20.53 11.86 -18.89
CA SER A 209 -20.77 13.28 -19.21
C SER A 209 -19.85 13.81 -20.32
N GLY A 210 -18.87 13.04 -20.78
CA GLY A 210 -17.80 13.50 -21.68
C GLY A 210 -16.75 14.40 -21.01
N GLU A 211 -16.94 14.74 -19.73
CA GLU A 211 -16.09 15.68 -18.99
C GLU A 211 -15.08 14.98 -18.10
N VAL A 212 -13.91 15.60 -17.94
CA VAL A 212 -12.80 15.18 -17.05
C VAL A 212 -12.30 16.34 -16.17
N SER A 213 -13.10 17.39 -16.00
CA SER A 213 -12.75 18.59 -15.24
C SER A 213 -12.52 18.35 -13.74
N SER A 214 -12.98 17.21 -13.21
CA SER A 214 -12.74 16.80 -11.82
C SER A 214 -11.40 16.09 -11.60
N ALA A 215 -10.60 15.86 -12.65
CA ALA A 215 -9.26 15.30 -12.50
C ALA A 215 -8.36 16.22 -11.67
N PRO A 216 -7.44 15.68 -10.85
CA PRO A 216 -6.43 16.50 -10.19
C PRO A 216 -5.57 17.20 -11.25
N ARG A 217 -5.08 18.40 -10.92
CA ARG A 217 -4.20 19.19 -11.81
C ARG A 217 -2.84 19.40 -11.16
N GLU A 218 -2.68 20.45 -10.36
CA GLU A 218 -1.43 20.71 -9.64
C GLU A 218 -1.42 19.92 -8.33
N PHE A 219 -0.34 19.20 -8.07
CA PHE A 219 -0.19 18.43 -6.84
C PHE A 219 1.27 18.32 -6.39
N ALA A 220 1.44 18.08 -5.10
CA ALA A 220 2.69 17.80 -4.44
C ALA A 220 2.73 16.35 -3.93
N VAL A 221 3.92 15.78 -3.94
CA VAL A 221 4.19 14.46 -3.34
C VAL A 221 5.23 14.64 -2.25
N SER A 222 4.92 14.16 -1.05
CA SER A 222 5.83 14.22 0.10
C SER A 222 5.99 12.85 0.74
N GLY A 223 7.20 12.53 1.17
CA GLY A 223 7.44 11.44 2.11
C GLY A 223 7.12 11.90 3.53
N VAL A 224 6.48 11.04 4.33
CA VAL A 224 6.13 11.37 5.71
C VAL A 224 6.81 10.39 6.65
N ASP A 225 7.51 10.90 7.66
CA ASP A 225 8.15 10.07 8.68
C ASP A 225 7.21 9.75 9.86
N GLU A 226 7.67 8.86 10.75
CA GLU A 226 6.92 8.41 11.94
C GLU A 226 6.57 9.57 12.90
N ALA A 227 7.37 10.64 12.93
CA ALA A 227 7.10 11.83 13.74
C ALA A 227 6.09 12.78 13.07
N GLY A 228 5.67 12.50 11.84
CA GLY A 228 4.80 13.34 11.04
C GLY A 228 5.53 14.43 10.25
N GLY A 229 6.86 14.40 10.20
CA GLY A 229 7.66 15.30 9.38
C GLY A 229 7.45 15.01 7.89
N GLU A 230 7.13 16.04 7.12
CA GLU A 230 6.95 15.96 5.66
C GLU A 230 8.23 16.38 4.92
N THR A 231 8.62 15.59 3.93
CA THR A 231 9.75 15.89 3.03
C THR A 231 9.21 15.96 1.61
N LEU A 232 9.31 17.14 0.97
CA LEU A 232 8.82 17.34 -0.39
C LEU A 232 9.68 16.58 -1.40
N LEU A 233 9.05 15.72 -2.21
CA LEU A 233 9.70 14.87 -3.21
C LEU A 233 9.46 15.35 -4.65
N GLY A 234 8.49 16.25 -4.85
CA GLY A 234 8.24 16.84 -6.15
C GLY A 234 6.90 17.55 -6.25
N LEU A 235 6.81 18.40 -7.27
CA LEU A 235 5.64 19.17 -7.66
C LEU A 235 5.33 18.85 -9.13
N PHE A 236 4.08 18.55 -9.43
CA PHE A 236 3.69 18.02 -10.72
C PHE A 236 2.35 18.57 -11.18
N ILE A 237 2.09 18.42 -12.48
CA ILE A 237 0.82 18.74 -13.13
C ILE A 237 0.35 17.49 -13.86
N TYR A 238 -0.85 17.01 -13.54
CA TYR A 238 -1.52 15.96 -14.30
C TYR A 238 -2.24 16.57 -15.51
N ASP A 239 -1.98 16.05 -16.70
CA ASP A 239 -2.52 16.54 -17.97
C ASP A 239 -3.73 15.74 -18.44
N VAL A 240 -4.93 16.32 -18.43
CA VAL A 240 -6.15 15.62 -18.88
C VAL A 240 -6.19 15.30 -20.38
N ASP A 241 -5.36 15.97 -21.18
CA ASP A 241 -5.28 15.71 -22.62
C ASP A 241 -4.14 14.73 -22.96
N GLY A 242 -3.37 14.31 -21.95
CA GLY A 242 -2.33 13.28 -22.06
C GLY A 242 -2.85 11.85 -21.83
N GLU A 243 -1.92 10.95 -21.48
CA GLU A 243 -2.26 9.56 -21.15
C GLU A 243 -3.10 9.47 -19.88
N ILE A 244 -4.02 8.50 -19.82
CA ILE A 244 -4.90 8.31 -18.65
C ILE A 244 -4.11 7.94 -17.38
N ALA A 245 -2.94 7.33 -17.54
CA ALA A 245 -2.00 6.96 -16.49
C ALA A 245 -0.70 7.73 -16.68
N GLN A 246 -0.36 8.60 -15.74
CA GLN A 246 0.84 9.46 -15.84
C GLN A 246 1.77 9.18 -14.69
N THR A 247 3.01 8.83 -15.02
CA THR A 247 4.07 8.55 -14.05
C THR A 247 4.98 9.76 -13.88
N PHE A 248 5.15 10.18 -12.63
CA PHE A 248 5.92 11.33 -12.21
C PHE A 248 7.16 10.88 -11.45
N HIS A 249 8.34 11.23 -11.96
CA HIS A 249 9.62 10.88 -11.33
C HIS A 249 9.97 11.85 -10.22
N LEU A 250 10.26 11.31 -9.04
CA LEU A 250 10.50 12.09 -7.83
C LEU A 250 11.97 12.56 -7.76
N GLN A 251 12.17 13.76 -7.20
CA GLN A 251 13.48 14.42 -7.08
C GLN A 251 13.84 14.57 -5.59
N GLU A 252 14.66 13.65 -5.08
CA GLU A 252 15.39 13.83 -3.83
C GLU A 252 16.67 12.98 -3.89
N GLU A 253 17.84 13.57 -3.66
CA GLU A 253 19.08 12.82 -3.47
C GLU A 253 19.84 13.36 -2.25
N PRO A 254 20.23 12.50 -1.28
CA PRO A 254 20.00 11.05 -1.21
C PRO A 254 18.55 10.69 -0.86
N ARG A 255 18.01 9.65 -1.52
CA ARG A 255 16.62 9.18 -1.31
C ARG A 255 16.46 8.56 0.08
N LYS A 256 15.85 9.30 1.00
CA LYS A 256 15.36 8.75 2.28
C LYS A 256 14.25 7.74 2.00
N ALA A 257 14.15 6.70 2.82
CA ALA A 257 13.04 5.76 2.76
C ALA A 257 11.86 6.27 3.60
N PHE A 258 10.64 6.02 3.13
CA PHE A 258 9.42 6.46 3.81
C PHE A 258 8.41 5.31 3.87
N GLY A 259 7.76 5.16 5.03
CA GLY A 259 6.63 4.25 5.24
C GLY A 259 5.27 4.89 4.90
N HIS A 260 5.24 6.23 4.78
CA HIS A 260 4.04 6.98 4.41
C HIS A 260 4.34 7.96 3.28
N VAL A 261 3.35 8.12 2.39
CA VAL A 261 3.42 9.07 1.27
C VAL A 261 2.17 9.94 1.29
N LYS A 262 2.38 11.25 1.27
CA LYS A 262 1.31 12.23 1.14
C LYS A 262 1.22 12.68 -0.31
N LEU A 263 0.03 12.55 -0.89
CA LEU A 263 -0.35 13.18 -2.14
C LEU A 263 -1.26 14.37 -1.80
N GLU A 264 -0.83 15.58 -2.13
CA GLU A 264 -1.57 16.80 -1.86
C GLU A 264 -1.95 17.49 -3.16
N VAL A 265 -3.24 17.57 -3.46
CA VAL A 265 -3.79 18.21 -4.65
C VAL A 265 -4.15 19.65 -4.33
N TRP A 266 -3.69 20.58 -5.16
CA TRP A 266 -3.88 22.03 -5.01
C TRP A 266 -4.91 22.62 -5.98
N SER A 267 -5.12 21.97 -7.11
CA SER A 267 -6.11 22.38 -8.11
C SER A 267 -6.66 21.20 -8.91
N ASN A 268 -7.76 21.44 -9.63
CA ASN A 268 -8.34 20.51 -10.60
C ASN A 268 -8.55 21.20 -11.95
N TRP A 269 -9.13 20.49 -12.91
CA TRP A 269 -9.38 20.98 -14.28
C TRP A 269 -10.69 21.75 -14.44
N GLY A 270 -11.20 22.38 -13.38
CA GLY A 270 -12.31 23.34 -13.42
C GLY A 270 -13.62 22.88 -12.82
N ASN A 271 -13.68 21.70 -12.19
CA ASN A 271 -14.88 21.27 -11.46
C ASN A 271 -15.01 22.03 -10.13
N ALA A 272 -16.10 22.79 -9.97
CA ALA A 272 -16.32 23.61 -8.77
C ALA A 272 -16.70 22.80 -7.51
N GLU A 273 -17.30 21.63 -7.69
CA GLU A 273 -17.92 20.87 -6.60
C GLU A 273 -16.94 19.89 -5.95
N HIS A 274 -16.12 19.21 -6.74
CA HIS A 274 -15.23 18.15 -6.25
C HIS A 274 -14.06 17.86 -7.19
N THR A 275 -13.08 17.14 -6.65
CA THR A 275 -11.97 16.53 -7.39
C THR A 275 -11.99 15.04 -7.16
N CYS A 276 -11.74 14.24 -8.20
CA CYS A 276 -11.77 12.78 -8.13
C CYS A 276 -10.45 12.17 -8.55
N VAL A 277 -9.91 11.28 -7.69
CA VAL A 277 -8.69 10.51 -7.96
C VAL A 277 -9.09 9.05 -8.11
N TYR A 278 -8.86 8.47 -9.30
CA TYR A 278 -9.27 7.09 -9.59
C TYR A 278 -8.31 6.08 -8.98
N ARG A 279 -7.00 6.25 -9.22
CA ARG A 279 -5.99 5.32 -8.71
C ARG A 279 -4.64 6.00 -8.56
N VAL A 280 -3.92 5.60 -7.53
CA VAL A 280 -2.53 6.02 -7.28
C VAL A 280 -1.66 4.77 -7.21
N GLU A 281 -0.50 4.83 -7.88
CA GLU A 281 0.54 3.82 -7.73
C GLU A 281 1.81 4.45 -7.20
N ILE A 282 2.46 3.77 -6.27
CA ILE A 282 3.72 4.23 -5.67
C ILE A 282 4.82 3.24 -6.04
N HIS A 283 5.91 3.75 -6.62
CA HIS A 283 7.02 2.95 -7.10
C HIS A 283 8.31 3.31 -6.36
N GLY A 284 9.07 2.30 -5.97
CA GLY A 284 10.29 2.49 -5.21
C GLY A 284 11.05 1.20 -4.99
N ASN A 285 12.24 1.32 -4.44
CA ASN A 285 13.09 0.20 -4.07
C ASN A 285 13.01 -0.02 -2.56
N SER A 286 12.79 -1.27 -2.16
CA SER A 286 12.88 -1.68 -0.76
C SER A 286 14.35 -1.70 -0.34
N GLN A 287 14.66 -1.18 0.85
CA GLN A 287 16.04 -1.22 1.36
C GLN A 287 16.53 -2.65 1.64
N LYS A 288 15.62 -3.62 1.80
CA LYS A 288 15.98 -5.03 2.07
C LYS A 288 16.55 -5.77 0.86
N THR A 289 16.49 -5.22 -0.36
CA THR A 289 16.90 -5.90 -1.59
C THR A 289 18.35 -5.60 -2.01
N ALA A 290 19.02 -4.62 -1.40
CA ALA A 290 20.35 -4.17 -1.83
C ALA A 290 21.52 -4.97 -1.23
N GLU A 291 21.27 -5.89 -0.30
CA GLU A 291 22.29 -6.72 0.35
C GLU A 291 22.07 -8.21 0.01
N ILE A 292 22.29 -8.60 -1.25
CA ILE A 292 22.49 -10.01 -1.66
C ILE A 292 23.63 -10.06 -2.67
#